data_AF-A0A9D7Z4L5-F1
#
_entry.id   AF-A0A9D7Z4L5-F1
#
_cell.length_a   1.000
_cell.length_b   1.000
_cell.length_c   1.000
_cell.angle_alpha   90.00
_cell.angle_beta   90.00
_cell.angle_gamma   90.00
#
_symmetry.space_group_name_H-M   'P 1'
#
loop_
_entity.id
_entity.type
_entity.pdbx_description
1 polymer ?
#
loop_
_entity_poly.entity_id
_entity_poly.type
_entity_poly.pdbx_seq_one_letter_code
_entity_poly.pdbx_strand_id
1 'polypeptide(L)'
;MRPRMFVTRKDGVPLAMAVVDCCGDTAAFLYGATADDALPTRAGYALQWAVLCHLSRDPAMRWYALGGAGSATCPLHQFKRGLVGKAGVILHERPRMSSPAANTRR
;
A
#
# COMPACT_ATOMS: atom_id res chain seq x y z
N MET A 1 -1.78 -11.24 15.17
CA MET A 1 -1.64 -9.92 14.52
C MET A 1 -1.75 -8.83 15.59
N ARG A 2 -0.94 -7.78 15.49
CA ARG A 2 -1.02 -6.57 16.34
C ARG A 2 -0.98 -5.36 15.39
N PRO A 3 -2.09 -5.06 14.72
CA PRO A 3 -2.12 -3.99 13.72
C PRO A 3 -1.83 -2.65 14.39
N ARG A 4 -1.04 -1.83 13.71
CA ARG A 4 -0.68 -0.47 14.10
C ARG A 4 -1.28 0.50 13.11
N MET A 5 -1.73 1.63 13.64
CA MET A 5 -2.31 2.70 12.85
C MET A 5 -1.33 3.87 12.77
N PHE A 6 -1.12 4.38 11.56
CA PHE A 6 -0.35 5.57 11.28
C PHE A 6 -1.29 6.65 10.74
N VAL A 7 -1.08 7.89 11.16
CA VAL A 7 -1.93 9.03 10.78
C VAL A 7 -1.05 10.24 10.50
N THR A 8 -1.21 10.83 9.32
CA THR A 8 -0.62 12.13 9.00
C THR A 8 -1.63 13.22 9.31
N ARG A 9 -1.18 14.27 10.00
CA ARG A 9 -2.02 15.42 10.36
C ARG A 9 -1.38 16.71 9.89
N LYS A 10 -2.22 17.69 9.55
CA LYS A 10 -1.82 19.09 9.39
C LYS A 10 -2.70 19.91 10.33
N ASP A 11 -2.08 20.68 11.21
CA ASP A 11 -2.78 21.53 12.19
C ASP A 11 -3.84 20.74 13.01
N GLY A 12 -3.49 19.51 13.39
CA GLY A 12 -4.38 18.59 14.13
C GLY A 12 -5.40 17.81 13.28
N VAL A 13 -5.68 18.26 12.06
CA VAL A 13 -6.64 17.63 11.14
C VAL A 13 -6.01 16.41 10.45
N PRO A 14 -6.64 15.22 10.49
CA PRO A 14 -6.14 14.03 9.82
C PRO A 14 -6.31 14.13 8.30
N LEU A 15 -5.23 13.87 7.56
CA LEU A 15 -5.20 13.97 6.09
C LEU A 15 -5.08 12.60 5.42
N ALA A 16 -4.34 11.68 6.02
CA ALA A 16 -4.13 10.33 5.52
C ALA A 16 -3.91 9.35 6.67
N MET A 17 -4.34 8.09 6.49
CA MET A 17 -4.18 7.04 7.48
C MET A 17 -3.81 5.71 6.84
N ALA A 18 -3.09 4.87 7.60
CA ALA A 18 -2.71 3.53 7.20
C ALA A 18 -2.81 2.57 8.38
N VAL A 19 -3.26 1.35 8.11
CA VAL A 19 -3.20 0.21 9.03
C VAL A 19 -2.17 -0.75 8.51
N VAL A 20 -1.19 -1.07 9.36
CA VAL A 20 -0.06 -1.93 9.05
C VAL A 20 0.02 -3.02 10.11
N ASP A 21 0.11 -4.27 9.70
CA ASP A 21 0.42 -5.38 10.62
C ASP A 21 1.83 -5.90 10.35
N CYS A 22 2.45 -6.44 11.39
CA CYS A 22 3.80 -7.01 11.33
C CYS A 22 3.73 -8.49 11.71
N CYS A 23 4.29 -9.35 10.86
CA CYS A 23 4.38 -10.78 11.10
C CYS A 23 5.75 -11.28 10.64
N GLY A 24 6.55 -11.79 11.59
CA GLY A 24 7.93 -12.19 11.31
C GLY A 24 8.77 -11.02 10.82
N ASP A 25 9.43 -11.19 9.68
CA ASP A 25 10.29 -10.18 9.04
C ASP A 25 9.55 -9.28 8.04
N THR A 26 8.22 -9.38 8.00
CA THR A 26 7.40 -8.71 6.99
C THR A 26 6.29 -7.86 7.62
N ALA A 27 6.22 -6.60 7.21
CA ALA A 27 5.09 -5.73 7.47
C ALA A 27 4.16 -5.70 6.25
N ALA A 28 2.85 -5.62 6.48
CA ALA A 28 1.84 -5.57 5.42
C ALA A 28 0.99 -4.31 5.54
N PHE A 29 0.92 -3.54 4.45
CA PHE A 29 0.00 -2.42 4.30
C PHE A 29 -1.41 -2.94 4.02
N LEU A 30 -2.24 -3.03 5.06
CA LEU A 30 -3.56 -3.64 4.98
C LEU A 30 -4.62 -2.67 4.43
N TYR A 31 -4.67 -1.48 4.99
CA TYR A 31 -5.65 -0.45 4.64
C TYR A 31 -4.97 0.90 4.58
N GLY A 32 -5.40 1.74 3.65
CA GLY A 32 -5.02 3.14 3.65
C GLY A 32 -6.08 4.02 3.00
N ALA A 33 -6.11 5.26 3.46
CA ALA A 33 -6.99 6.29 2.95
C ALA A 33 -6.26 7.64 2.96
N THR A 34 -6.62 8.52 2.03
CA THR A 34 -6.19 9.92 2.00
C THR A 34 -7.42 10.73 1.63
N ALA A 35 -7.67 11.82 2.36
CA ALA A 35 -8.76 12.73 2.04
C ALA A 35 -8.52 13.37 0.67
N ASP A 36 -9.59 13.59 -0.10
CA ASP A 36 -9.49 14.07 -1.49
C ASP A 36 -8.83 15.45 -1.57
N ASP A 37 -9.18 16.34 -0.65
CA ASP A 37 -8.59 17.69 -0.51
C ASP A 37 -7.12 17.67 -0.07
N ALA A 38 -6.66 16.56 0.51
CA ALA A 38 -5.29 16.36 0.93
C ALA A 38 -4.38 15.80 -0.16
N LEU A 39 -4.91 15.31 -1.29
CA LEU A 39 -4.11 14.74 -2.37
C LEU A 39 -3.00 15.68 -2.88
N PRO A 40 -3.23 17.00 -3.07
CA PRO A 40 -2.18 17.93 -3.51
C PRO A 40 -1.01 18.06 -2.51
N THR A 41 -1.28 17.82 -1.22
CA THR A 41 -0.25 17.91 -0.16
C THR A 41 0.67 16.70 -0.13
N ARG A 42 0.36 15.64 -0.90
CA ARG A 42 1.08 14.36 -0.88
C ARG A 42 1.08 13.69 0.51
N ALA A 43 0.06 13.93 1.34
CA ALA A 43 -0.06 13.38 2.69
C ALA A 43 0.09 11.85 2.75
N GLY A 44 -0.44 11.13 1.74
CA GLY A 44 -0.28 9.68 1.62
C GLY A 44 1.17 9.24 1.44
N TYR A 45 2.01 10.01 0.74
CA TYR A 45 3.45 9.72 0.62
C TYR A 45 4.18 9.99 1.92
N ALA A 46 3.90 11.13 2.57
CA ALA A 46 4.49 11.46 3.87
C ALA A 46 4.16 10.39 4.93
N LEU A 47 2.92 9.88 4.91
CA LEU A 47 2.47 8.79 5.76
C LEU A 47 3.30 7.51 5.55
N GLN A 48 3.44 7.07 4.30
CA GLN A 48 4.16 5.84 3.96
C GLN A 48 5.65 5.96 4.25
N TRP A 49 6.23 7.14 4.06
CA TRP A 49 7.60 7.42 4.49
C TRP A 49 7.77 7.26 6.01
N ALA A 50 6.85 7.84 6.80
CA ALA A 50 6.88 7.69 8.25
C ALA A 50 6.73 6.23 8.70
N VAL A 51 5.88 5.45 8.01
CA VAL A 51 5.77 4.00 8.24
C VAL A 51 7.12 3.31 7.98
N LEU A 52 7.77 3.58 6.84
CA LEU A 52 9.07 3.00 6.51
C LEU A 52 10.15 3.36 7.54
N CYS A 53 10.24 4.63 7.95
CA CYS A 53 11.17 5.05 9.01
C CYS A 53 10.88 4.39 10.35
N HIS A 54 9.61 4.10 10.65
CA HIS A 54 9.24 3.39 11.87
C HIS A 54 9.66 1.91 11.79
N LEU A 55 9.34 1.25 10.67
CA LEU A 55 9.68 -0.16 10.44
C LEU A 55 11.19 -0.39 10.39
N SER A 56 11.97 0.55 9.82
CA SER A 56 13.42 0.44 9.71
C SER A 56 14.17 0.48 11.05
N ARG A 57 13.48 0.78 12.15
CA ARG A 57 14.06 0.73 13.50
C ARG A 57 14.10 -0.68 14.07
N ASP A 58 13.31 -1.59 13.50
CA ASP A 58 13.33 -3.00 13.87
C ASP A 58 14.27 -3.76 12.94
N PRO A 59 15.43 -4.26 13.42
CA PRO A 59 16.40 -4.96 12.59
C PRO A 59 15.88 -6.30 12.06
N ALA A 60 14.82 -6.86 12.64
CA ALA A 60 14.19 -8.07 12.12
C ALA A 60 13.28 -7.76 10.91
N MET A 61 12.88 -6.51 10.71
CA MET A 61 11.97 -6.11 9.65
C MET A 61 12.71 -5.96 8.32
N ARG A 62 12.41 -6.83 7.36
CA ARG A 62 13.09 -6.90 6.06
C ARG A 62 12.19 -6.50 4.90
N TRP A 63 10.88 -6.76 5.01
CA TRP A 63 9.94 -6.57 3.92
C TRP A 63 8.78 -5.67 4.32
N TYR A 64 8.36 -4.84 3.36
CA TYR A 64 7.11 -4.09 3.47
C TYR A 64 6.23 -4.37 2.25
N ALA A 65 5.23 -5.22 2.45
CA ALA A 65 4.30 -5.64 1.42
C ALA A 65 3.20 -4.58 1.22
N LEU A 66 3.15 -4.00 0.03
CA LEU A 66 2.19 -2.95 -0.32
C LEU A 66 0.83 -3.48 -0.80
N GLY A 67 0.70 -4.80 -0.97
CA GLY A 67 -0.50 -5.46 -1.50
C GLY A 67 -0.74 -5.22 -2.99
N GLY A 68 -1.81 -5.81 -3.53
CA GLY A 68 -2.18 -5.68 -4.94
C GLY A 68 -2.58 -4.24 -5.31
N ALA A 69 -2.39 -3.87 -6.58
CA ALA A 69 -2.56 -2.49 -7.02
C ALA A 69 -3.56 -2.28 -8.17
N GLY A 70 -4.37 -3.29 -8.48
CA GLY A 70 -5.30 -3.25 -9.61
C GLY A 70 -4.56 -3.17 -10.95
N SER A 71 -5.24 -2.69 -12.00
CA SER A 71 -4.61 -2.55 -13.32
C SER A 71 -3.43 -1.58 -13.31
N ALA A 72 -2.48 -1.76 -14.23
CA ALA A 72 -1.30 -0.90 -14.35
C ALA A 72 -1.61 0.60 -14.58
N THR A 73 -2.80 0.91 -15.09
CA THR A 73 -3.32 2.26 -15.33
C THR A 73 -3.99 2.89 -14.11
N CYS A 74 -4.23 2.13 -13.04
CA CYS A 74 -4.85 2.65 -11.84
C CYS A 74 -3.90 3.64 -11.11
N PRO A 75 -4.39 4.81 -10.64
CA PRO A 75 -3.58 5.73 -9.83
C PRO A 75 -2.96 5.07 -8.59
N LEU A 76 -3.66 4.08 -8.01
CA LEU A 76 -3.16 3.30 -6.88
C LEU A 76 -1.94 2.44 -7.27
N HIS A 77 -1.91 1.90 -8.49
CA HIS A 77 -0.74 1.20 -9.03
C HIS A 77 0.47 2.13 -9.11
N GLN A 78 0.29 3.35 -9.63
CA GLN A 78 1.37 4.33 -9.69
C GLN A 78 1.87 4.73 -8.30
N PHE A 79 0.96 4.98 -7.36
CA PHE A 79 1.29 5.29 -5.97
C PHE A 79 2.13 4.19 -5.33
N LYS A 80 1.67 2.94 -5.36
CA LYS A 80 2.38 1.81 -4.75
C LYS A 80 3.71 1.54 -5.43
N ARG A 81 3.75 1.60 -6.77
CA ARG A 81 4.99 1.44 -7.54
C ARG A 81 6.03 2.50 -7.16
N GLY A 82 5.62 3.74 -6.91
CA GLY A 82 6.52 4.81 -6.47
C GLY A 82 7.13 4.59 -5.08
N LEU A 83 6.53 3.73 -4.25
CA LEU A 83 7.07 3.36 -2.93
C LEU A 83 8.07 2.19 -3.00
N VAL A 84 8.13 1.48 -4.12
CA VAL A 84 9.08 0.37 -4.30
C VAL A 84 10.46 0.96 -4.58
N GLY A 85 11.35 0.87 -3.57
CA GLY A 85 12.73 1.32 -3.68
C GLY A 85 13.58 0.42 -4.59
N LYS A 86 14.87 0.76 -4.73
CA LYS A 86 15.81 0.07 -5.63
C LYS A 86 15.97 -1.44 -5.36
N ALA A 87 15.83 -1.86 -4.10
CA ALA A 87 15.91 -3.26 -3.68
C ALA A 87 14.52 -3.95 -3.63
N GLY A 88 13.44 -3.21 -3.90
CA GLY A 88 12.10 -3.75 -3.90
C GLY A 88 11.79 -4.49 -5.19
N VAL A 89 10.84 -5.41 -5.12
CA VAL A 89 10.41 -6.24 -6.25
C VAL A 89 8.91 -6.07 -6.46
N ILE A 90 8.50 -5.88 -7.71
CA ILE A 90 7.08 -5.87 -8.11
C ILE A 90 6.74 -7.26 -8.65
N LEU A 91 5.95 -8.01 -7.89
CA LEU A 91 5.44 -9.30 -8.32
C LEU A 91 4.26 -9.06 -9.27
N HIS A 92 4.33 -9.60 -10.49
CA HIS A 92 3.22 -9.49 -11.45
C HIS A 92 2.00 -10.28 -10.97
N GLU A 93 0.81 -9.74 -11.24
CA GLU A 93 -0.47 -10.42 -11.02
C GLU A 93 -0.46 -11.80 -11.67
N ARG A 94 -1.05 -12.81 -11.01
CA ARG A 94 -1.39 -14.08 -11.67
C ARG A 94 -2.20 -13.75 -12.94
N PRO A 95 -2.00 -14.47 -14.06
CA PRO A 95 -2.85 -14.30 -15.23
C PRO A 95 -4.31 -14.40 -14.80
N ARG A 96 -5.17 -13.49 -15.26
CA ARG A 96 -6.62 -13.68 -15.13
C ARG A 96 -6.91 -15.06 -15.71
N MET A 97 -7.37 -16.00 -14.88
CA MET A 97 -8.04 -17.18 -15.42
C MET A 97 -9.22 -16.65 -16.22
N SER A 98 -9.20 -16.85 -17.53
CA SER A 98 -10.37 -16.60 -18.36
C SER A 98 -11.51 -17.40 -17.75
N SER A 99 -12.58 -16.70 -17.36
CA SER A 99 -13.85 -17.39 -17.10
C SER A 99 -14.16 -18.20 -18.36
N PRO A 100 -14.47 -19.51 -18.28
CA PRO A 100 -14.99 -20.20 -19.43
C PRO A 100 -16.19 -19.40 -19.93
N ALA A 101 -16.16 -19.05 -21.21
CA ALA A 101 -17.20 -18.27 -21.85
C ALA A 101 -18.55 -18.89 -21.50
N ALA A 102 -19.47 -18.08 -20.98
CA ALA A 102 -20.85 -18.50 -20.85
C ALA A 102 -21.32 -18.95 -22.23
N ASN A 103 -21.49 -20.26 -22.38
CA ASN A 103 -21.92 -20.90 -23.60
C ASN A 103 -23.40 -20.55 -23.81
N THR A 104 -23.66 -19.39 -24.42
CA THR A 104 -24.99 -19.04 -24.90
C THR A 104 -25.26 -19.87 -26.15
N ARG A 105 -25.74 -21.10 -25.97
CA ARG A 105 -26.39 -21.84 -27.05
C ARG A 105 -27.75 -21.20 -27.32
N ARG A 106 -27.94 -20.85 -28.59
CA ARG A 106 -29.21 -20.47 -29.21
C ARG A 106 -30.25 -21.56 -29.06
#